data_AF-A0A6L5YQD9-F1
#
_entry.id   AF-A0A6L5YQD9-F1
#
_cell.length_a   1.000
_cell.length_b   1.000
_cell.length_c   1.000
_cell.angle_alpha   90.00
_cell.angle_beta   90.00
_cell.angle_gamma   90.00
#
_symmetry.space_group_name_H-M   'P 1'
#
loop_
_entity.id
_entity.type
_entity.pdbx_description
1 polymer ?
#
loop_
_entity_poly.entity_id
_entity_poly.type
_entity_poly.pdbx_seq_one_letter_code
_entity_poly.pdbx_strand_id
1 'polypeptide(L)' 'MSGYRPIPIKVQWNSGGSHAVIISGYDANHNVTIVDPYGNSATRSYSYDKLRTGITLASGTGRYILTWELV' A
#
# COMPACT_ATOMS: atom_id res chain seq x y z
N MET A 1 10.48 19.80 12.06
CA MET A 1 9.48 18.72 12.16
C MET A 1 9.56 17.91 10.87
N SER A 2 10.05 16.67 10.89
CA SER A 2 10.01 15.78 9.72
C SER A 2 8.54 15.37 9.50
N GLY A 3 7.95 15.93 8.45
CA GLY A 3 6.50 16.01 8.27
C GLY A 3 5.82 14.71 7.88
N TYR A 4 4.49 14.73 8.02
CA TYR A 4 3.54 13.71 7.57
C TYR A 4 3.65 13.47 6.05
N ARG A 5 4.60 12.62 5.63
CA ARG A 5 4.87 12.31 4.23
C ARG A 5 4.29 10.95 3.86
N PRO A 6 3.37 10.88 2.88
CA PRO A 6 2.92 9.61 2.33
C PRO A 6 4.08 8.83 1.71
N ILE A 7 4.04 7.51 1.83
CA ILE A 7 5.10 6.61 1.39
C ILE A 7 4.57 5.79 0.20
N PRO A 8 5.09 6.00 -1.02
CA PRO A 8 4.77 5.15 -2.16
C PRO A 8 5.44 3.78 -2.00
N ILE A 9 4.68 2.73 -2.29
CA ILE A 9 5.15 1.35 -2.20
C ILE A 9 4.81 0.56 -3.47
N LYS A 10 5.62 -0.46 -3.76
CA LYS A 10 5.38 -1.44 -4.82
C LYS A 10 4.64 -2.64 -4.26
N VAL A 11 3.53 -3.00 -4.90
CA VAL A 11 2.87 -4.29 -4.71
C VAL A 11 3.07 -5.13 -5.97
N GLN A 12 3.55 -6.36 -5.82
CA GLN A 12 3.65 -7.32 -6.91
C GLN A 12 2.45 -8.25 -6.91
N TRP A 13 1.78 -8.39 -8.05
CA TRP A 13 0.59 -9.21 -8.19
C TRP A 13 0.93 -10.68 -8.38
N ASN A 14 0.06 -11.54 -7.84
CA ASN A 14 0.15 -12.99 -8.03
C ASN A 14 -0.03 -13.38 -9.50
N SER A 15 -0.81 -12.61 -10.26
CA SER A 15 -1.02 -12.80 -11.70
C SER A 15 0.13 -12.27 -12.57
N GLY A 16 1.17 -11.68 -11.97
CA GLY A 16 2.26 -11.02 -12.69
C GLY A 16 2.07 -9.50 -12.81
N GLY A 17 3.18 -8.81 -13.05
CA GLY A 17 3.22 -7.34 -13.01
C GLY A 17 3.28 -6.76 -11.59
N SER A 18 3.18 -5.44 -11.49
CA SER A 18 3.23 -4.72 -10.23
C SER A 18 2.49 -3.39 -10.32
N HIS A 19 2.04 -2.91 -9.17
CA HIS A 19 1.28 -1.67 -9.02
C HIS A 19 1.87 -0.80 -7.91
N ALA A 20 1.81 0.51 -8.09
CA ALA A 20 2.21 1.47 -7.08
C ALA A 20 0.98 1.91 -6.28
N VAL A 21 1.08 1.85 -4.95
CA VAL A 21 0.06 2.38 -4.03
C VAL A 21 0.74 3.26 -2.99
N ILE A 22 -0.02 4.07 -2.25
CA ILE A 22 0.52 5.00 -1.26
C ILE A 22 0.04 4.63 0.14
N ILE A 23 0.98 4.50 1.09
CA ILE A 23 0.67 4.53 2.52
C ILE A 23 0.55 6.00 2.93
N SER A 24 -0.65 6.43 3.32
CA SER A 24 -0.92 7.82 3.73
C SER A 24 -1.03 8.01 5.24
N GLY A 25 -0.98 6.93 6.02
CA GLY A 25 -1.07 6.96 7.48
C GLY A 25 -1.00 5.58 8.11
N TYR A 26 -0.95 5.53 9.44
CA TYR A 26 -0.94 4.30 10.23
C TYR A 26 -1.65 4.50 11.57
N ASP A 27 -2.07 3.41 12.21
CA ASP A 27 -2.68 3.42 13.54
C ASP A 27 -1.86 2.64 14.58
N ALA A 28 -2.29 2.69 15.84
CA ALA A 28 -1.64 1.98 16.95
C ALA A 28 -1.75 0.45 16.86
N ASN A 29 -2.59 -0.08 15.98
CA ASN A 29 -2.81 -1.52 15.77
C ASN A 29 -2.03 -2.06 14.56
N HIS A 30 -1.05 -1.30 14.06
CA HIS A 30 -0.24 -1.65 12.89
C HIS A 30 -1.05 -1.81 11.59
N ASN A 31 -2.18 -1.11 11.47
CA ASN A 31 -2.82 -0.93 10.18
C ASN A 31 -2.23 0.30 9.49
N VAL A 32 -2.26 0.27 8.16
CA VAL A 32 -1.86 1.37 7.29
C VAL A 32 -3.02 1.77 6.39
N THR A 33 -3.17 3.08 6.19
CA THR A 33 -4.13 3.63 5.25
C THR A 33 -3.51 3.61 3.86
N ILE A 34 -4.14 2.88 2.93
CA ILE A 34 -3.68 2.73 1.54
C ILE A 34 -4.60 3.52 0.61
N VAL A 35 -3.97 4.31 -0.26
CA VAL A 35 -4.56 4.91 -1.45
C VAL A 35 -4.15 4.07 -2.66
N ASP A 36 -5.11 3.38 -3.28
CA ASP A 36 -4.93 2.62 -4.51
C ASP A 36 -5.48 3.42 -5.70
N PRO A 37 -4.64 3.87 -6.65
CA PRO A 37 -5.07 4.73 -7.75
C PRO A 37 -5.87 4.00 -8.84
N TYR A 38 -6.16 2.69 -8.68
CA TYR A 38 -6.93 1.94 -9.66
C TYR A 38 -8.41 2.34 -9.64
N GLY A 39 -8.85 3.03 -10.69
CA GLY A 39 -10.24 3.49 -10.82
C GLY A 39 -10.67 4.42 -9.68
N ASN A 40 -11.97 4.41 -9.34
CA ASN A 40 -12.51 5.19 -8.22
C ASN A 40 -12.44 4.40 -6.90
N SER A 41 -11.33 3.71 -6.66
CA SER A 41 -11.15 2.91 -5.46
C SER A 41 -11.12 3.80 -4.21
N ALA A 42 -11.86 3.37 -3.18
CA ALA A 42 -11.85 4.07 -1.91
C ALA A 42 -10.52 3.85 -1.16
N THR A 43 -10.05 4.91 -0.50
CA THR A 43 -8.98 4.82 0.51
C THR A 43 -9.42 3.90 1.65
N ARG A 44 -8.58 2.92 2.03
CA ARG A 44 -8.93 1.89 3.02
C ARG A 44 -7.77 1.59 3.96
N SER A 45 -8.10 1.15 5.17
CA SER A 45 -7.12 0.68 6.14
C SER A 45 -6.88 -0.83 5.98
N TYR A 46 -5.62 -1.25 6.05
CA TYR A 46 -5.21 -2.64 5.91
C TYR A 46 -4.12 -2.98 6.93
N SER A 47 -4.10 -4.24 7.39
CA SER A 47 -3.00 -4.74 8.22
C SER A 47 -1.67 -4.70 7.44
N TYR A 48 -0.64 -4.15 8.07
CA TYR A 48 0.71 -4.11 7.49
C TYR A 48 1.29 -5.53 7.29
N ASP A 49 0.98 -6.47 8.18
CA ASP A 49 1.41 -7.87 8.04
C ASP A 49 0.78 -8.55 6.84
N LYS A 50 -0.49 -8.23 6.54
CA LYS A 50 -1.14 -8.71 5.31
C LYS A 50 -0.50 -8.09 4.07
N LEU A 51 -0.13 -6.82 4.08
CA LEU A 51 0.66 -6.23 2.99
C LEU A 51 1.93 -7.02 2.69
N ARG A 52 2.68 -7.46 3.72
CA ARG A 52 3.91 -8.25 3.56
C ARG A 52 3.68 -9.70 3.11
N THR A 53 2.63 -10.33 3.62
CA THR A 53 2.41 -11.79 3.45
C THR A 53 1.44 -12.13 2.33
N GLY A 54 0.56 -11.21 1.95
CA GLY A 54 -0.49 -11.39 0.95
C GLY A 54 -1.73 -10.53 1.27
N ILE A 55 -2.08 -9.63 0.36
CA ILE A 55 -3.17 -8.66 0.48
C ILE A 55 -4.02 -8.64 -0.79
N THR A 56 -5.32 -8.39 -0.63
CA THR A 56 -6.22 -8.03 -1.73
C THR A 56 -6.57 -6.56 -1.65
N LEU A 57 -6.13 -5.81 -2.66
CA LEU A 57 -6.49 -4.42 -2.92
C LEU A 57 -7.54 -4.38 -4.03
N ALA A 58 -8.07 -3.20 -4.33
CA ALA A 58 -9.04 -3.05 -5.40
C ALA A 58 -8.46 -3.38 -6.78
N SER A 59 -7.17 -3.07 -6.98
CA SER A 59 -6.39 -3.37 -8.18
C SER A 59 -5.96 -4.83 -8.33
N GLY A 60 -6.02 -5.64 -7.28
CA GLY A 60 -5.63 -7.05 -7.35
C GLY A 60 -5.11 -7.65 -6.03
N THR A 61 -4.66 -8.90 -6.11
CA THR A 61 -4.10 -9.65 -4.98
C THR A 61 -2.61 -9.87 -5.17
N GLY A 62 -1.83 -9.58 -4.14
CA GLY A 62 -0.38 -9.65 -4.19
C GLY A 62 0.28 -9.34 -2.86
N ARG A 63 1.53 -8.86 -2.90
CA ARG A 63 2.27 -8.47 -1.68
C ARG A 63 3.17 -7.28 -1.93
N TYR A 64 3.32 -6.46 -0.90
CA TYR A 64 4.31 -5.40 -0.82
C TYR A 64 5.73 -5.98 -0.95
N ILE A 65 6.57 -5.34 -1.75
CA ILE A 65 7.97 -5.77 -1.95
C ILE A 65 9.00 -4.66 -1.87
N LEU A 66 8.61 -3.38 -1.96
CA LEU A 66 9.57 -2.26 -1.99
C LEU A 66 8.92 -0.93 -1.59
N THR A 67 9.64 -0.10 -0.84
CA THR A 67 9.29 1.29 -0.53
C THR A 67 10.17 2.24 -1.34
N TRP A 68 9.59 3.35 -1.80
CA TRP A 68 10.34 4.46 -2.39
C TRP A 68 10.17 5.74 -1.57
N GLU A 69 11.25 6.51 -1.46
CA GLU A 69 11.15 7.95 -1.26
C GLU A 69 11.43 8.61 -2.61
N LEU A 70 10.51 9.46 -3.08
CA LEU A 70 10.78 10.37 -4.19
C LEU A 70 11.76 11.42 -3.66
N VAL A 71 13.05 11.26 -4.02
CA VAL A 71 14.12 12.23 -3.72
C VAL A 71 13.96 13.50 -4.54
#